data_AF-A0A2X3IVJ1-F1
#
_entry.id   AF-A0A2X3IVJ1-F1
#
_cell.length_a   1.000
_cell.length_b   1.000
_cell.length_c   1.000
_cell.angle_alpha   90.00
_cell.angle_beta   90.00
_cell.angle_gamma   90.00
#
_symmetry.space_group_name_H-M   'P 1'
#
loop_
_entity.id
_entity.type
_entity.pdbx_description
1 polymer ?
#
loop_
_entity_poly.entity_id
_entity_poly.type
_entity_poly.pdbx_seq_one_letter_code
_entity_poly.pdbx_strand_id
1 'polypeptide(L)'
;MNTIGSWQNHAISLGLPPNTPVKKQIDEFIRRWDNFPVTPERRANPAWAENTVDGDDINLFDILPLFRLNDGDGGFYLDKACVVSRDPLDKDNFGKQNVGIYRMEVKGKRKLGLQPVPMHDIALHLHKAEERGEDLPIAITFGNDPIITLMGATPLKYDQSEYEMAGALRESPYPIATAPLTGFDVPWGSEVILEGVIEGRKREIEGPFGEFTGHYSGGRNMTVVRIDKVSYSQQTDF
;
A
#
# COMPACT_ATOMS: atom_id res chain seq x y z
N MET A 1 5.03 11.35 -6.82
CA MET A 1 5.22 12.66 -6.12
C MET A 1 5.34 12.39 -4.61
N ASN A 2 6.22 13.06 -3.88
CA ASN A 2 6.54 12.72 -2.48
C ASN A 2 5.59 13.40 -1.48
N THR A 3 4.47 12.75 -1.15
CA THR A 3 3.39 13.31 -0.32
C THR A 3 3.73 13.48 1.16
N ILE A 4 4.81 12.88 1.66
CA ILE A 4 5.23 12.96 3.09
C ILE A 4 6.73 13.22 3.30
N GLY A 5 7.49 13.53 2.25
CA GLY A 5 8.96 13.63 2.34
C GLY A 5 9.51 15.00 2.70
N SER A 6 8.69 15.92 3.20
CA SER A 6 9.12 17.21 3.72
C SER A 6 8.37 17.54 4.99
N TRP A 7 8.98 18.36 5.85
CA TRP A 7 8.31 18.84 7.06
C TRP A 7 7.08 19.71 6.77
N GLN A 8 7.03 20.36 5.61
CA GLN A 8 5.82 21.07 5.18
C GLN A 8 4.69 20.11 4.84
N ASN A 9 4.98 19.04 4.09
CA ASN A 9 3.98 18.06 3.71
C ASN A 9 3.48 17.25 4.92
N HIS A 10 4.37 16.94 5.86
CA HIS A 10 3.99 16.33 7.15
C HIS A 10 3.08 17.25 7.97
N ALA A 11 3.33 18.57 7.99
CA ALA A 11 2.41 19.51 8.64
C ALA A 11 1.02 19.49 7.96
N ILE A 12 1.00 19.57 6.63
CA ILE A 12 -0.25 19.56 5.84
C ILE A 12 -1.03 18.27 6.04
N SER A 13 -0.36 17.11 6.10
CA SER A 13 -1.06 15.83 6.32
C SER A 13 -1.77 15.78 7.67
N LEU A 14 -1.23 16.46 8.69
CA LEU A 14 -1.86 16.65 9.99
C LEU A 14 -2.89 17.80 10.02
N GLY A 15 -3.17 18.47 8.90
CA GLY A 15 -4.05 19.65 8.85
C GLY A 15 -3.46 20.89 9.53
N LEU A 16 -2.14 20.93 9.73
CA LEU A 16 -1.42 22.05 10.30
C LEU A 16 -0.92 23.01 9.20
N PRO A 17 -0.68 24.30 9.52
CA PRO A 17 -0.04 25.22 8.58
C PRO A 17 1.32 24.69 8.08
N PRO A 18 1.67 24.84 6.78
CA PRO A 18 2.90 24.28 6.20
C PRO A 18 4.20 24.73 6.87
N ASN A 19 4.19 25.89 7.53
CA ASN A 19 5.34 26.46 8.25
C ASN A 19 5.33 26.14 9.75
N THR A 20 4.49 25.21 10.21
CA THR A 20 4.44 24.79 11.62
C THR A 20 5.81 24.24 12.04
N PRO A 21 6.41 24.72 13.15
CA PRO A 21 7.69 24.21 13.64
C PRO A 21 7.64 22.70 13.90
N VAL A 22 8.68 21.97 13.51
CA VAL A 22 8.77 20.49 13.62
C VAL A 22 8.40 19.99 15.01
N LYS A 23 8.86 20.66 16.07
CA LYS A 23 8.50 20.29 17.46
C LYS A 23 6.99 20.27 17.68
N LYS A 24 6.26 21.29 17.20
CA LYS A 24 4.79 21.34 17.33
C LYS A 24 4.10 20.25 16.50
N GLN A 25 4.67 19.90 15.36
CA GLN A 25 4.15 18.80 14.54
C GLN A 25 4.28 17.46 15.29
N ILE A 26 5.42 17.23 15.94
CA ILE A 26 5.66 16.03 16.76
C ILE A 26 4.74 16.01 17.98
N ASP A 27 4.62 17.13 18.70
CA ASP A 27 3.73 17.25 19.86
C ASP A 27 2.27 16.92 19.47
N GLU A 28 1.82 17.43 18.32
CA GLU A 28 0.48 17.14 17.79
C GLU A 28 0.33 15.68 17.36
N PHE A 29 1.33 15.11 16.69
CA PHE A 29 1.35 13.70 16.31
C PHE A 29 1.19 12.80 17.55
N ILE A 30 1.97 13.06 18.61
CA ILE A 30 1.90 12.32 19.88
C ILE A 30 0.50 12.46 20.50
N ARG A 31 -0.03 13.67 20.57
CA ARG A 31 -1.37 13.91 21.14
C ARG A 31 -2.45 13.11 20.39
N ARG A 32 -2.39 13.07 19.05
CA ARG A 32 -3.37 12.32 18.25
C ARG A 32 -3.16 10.81 18.31
N TRP A 33 -1.92 10.36 18.45
CA TRP A 33 -1.57 8.95 18.65
C TRP A 33 -2.27 8.36 19.88
N ASP A 34 -2.37 9.14 20.96
CA ASP A 34 -3.04 8.72 22.20
C ASP A 34 -4.56 8.49 22.06
N ASN A 35 -5.16 8.91 20.94
CA ASN A 35 -6.58 8.65 20.64
C ASN A 35 -6.84 7.28 20.02
N PHE A 36 -5.80 6.49 19.73
CA PHE A 36 -5.97 5.15 19.19
C PHE A 36 -6.71 4.21 20.18
N PRO A 37 -7.67 3.37 19.72
CA PRO A 37 -8.15 3.22 18.33
C PRO A 37 -9.36 4.10 18.00
N VAL A 38 -9.47 4.54 16.74
CA VAL A 38 -10.68 5.18 16.20
C VAL A 38 -11.28 4.29 15.12
N THR A 39 -12.51 3.78 15.34
CA THR A 39 -13.18 2.90 14.39
C THR A 39 -13.33 3.57 13.01
N PRO A 40 -12.89 2.93 11.91
CA PRO A 40 -13.03 3.48 10.57
C PRO A 40 -14.48 3.44 10.08
N GLU A 41 -14.77 4.28 9.09
CA GLU A 41 -16.11 4.39 8.49
C GLU A 41 -16.13 3.67 7.14
N ARG A 42 -17.05 2.70 6.97
CA ARG A 42 -17.29 2.06 5.68
C ARG A 42 -18.15 2.96 4.80
N ARG A 43 -17.66 3.30 3.60
CA ARG A 43 -18.36 4.13 2.62
C ARG A 43 -18.56 3.39 1.30
N ALA A 44 -19.72 3.60 0.69
CA ALA A 44 -20.05 3.07 -0.63
C ALA A 44 -19.60 4.02 -1.76
N ASN A 45 -19.70 3.56 -3.01
CA ASN A 45 -19.48 4.36 -4.22
C ASN A 45 -18.13 5.12 -4.27
N PRO A 46 -16.99 4.44 -4.05
CA PRO A 46 -15.70 5.10 -4.22
C PRO A 46 -15.45 5.44 -5.70
N ALA A 47 -14.79 6.56 -5.97
CA ALA A 47 -14.51 7.02 -7.33
C ALA A 47 -13.67 6.01 -8.14
N TRP A 48 -12.78 5.27 -7.47
CA TRP A 48 -12.00 4.23 -8.13
C TRP A 48 -12.82 3.06 -8.67
N ALA A 49 -14.09 2.91 -8.28
CA ALA A 49 -14.97 1.87 -8.81
C ALA A 49 -15.62 2.25 -10.15
N GLU A 50 -15.36 3.46 -10.68
CA GLU A 50 -15.94 3.93 -11.94
C GLU A 50 -15.45 3.14 -13.17
N ASN A 51 -14.17 2.76 -13.20
CA ASN A 51 -13.57 2.02 -14.30
C ASN A 51 -12.91 0.75 -13.78
N THR A 52 -13.09 -0.37 -14.49
CA THR A 52 -12.43 -1.63 -14.16
C THR A 52 -11.88 -2.34 -15.38
N VAL A 53 -10.74 -3.00 -15.24
CA VAL A 53 -10.15 -3.90 -16.23
C VAL A 53 -9.79 -5.21 -15.53
N ASP A 54 -10.08 -6.34 -16.15
CA ASP A 54 -9.98 -7.66 -15.53
C ASP A 54 -9.11 -8.61 -16.36
N GLY A 55 -8.44 -9.55 -15.68
CA GLY A 55 -7.76 -10.68 -16.30
C GLY A 55 -6.72 -10.30 -17.36
N ASP A 56 -6.88 -10.85 -18.57
CA ASP A 56 -5.90 -10.73 -19.65
C ASP A 56 -5.95 -9.39 -20.41
N ASP A 57 -7.02 -8.60 -20.22
CA ASP A 57 -7.15 -7.26 -20.79
C ASP A 57 -6.30 -6.23 -20.02
N ILE A 58 -5.80 -6.59 -18.83
CA ILE A 58 -4.96 -5.73 -18.01
C ILE A 58 -3.61 -5.53 -18.69
N ASN A 59 -3.27 -4.26 -18.93
CA ASN A 59 -1.91 -3.83 -19.26
C ASN A 59 -1.48 -2.67 -18.36
N LEU A 60 -0.70 -2.97 -17.32
CA LEU A 60 -0.18 -1.97 -16.38
C LEU A 60 0.64 -0.86 -17.04
N PHE A 61 1.26 -1.12 -18.19
CA PHE A 61 2.01 -0.12 -18.95
C PHE A 61 1.12 0.93 -19.62
N ASP A 62 -0.16 0.59 -19.86
CA ASP A 62 -1.13 1.50 -20.47
C ASP A 62 -1.95 2.22 -19.40
N ILE A 63 -2.14 1.59 -18.24
CA ILE A 63 -3.00 2.10 -17.16
C ILE A 63 -2.24 3.01 -16.18
N LEU A 64 -0.96 2.71 -15.91
CA LEU A 64 -0.20 3.42 -14.90
C LEU A 64 0.85 4.35 -15.55
N PRO A 65 1.10 5.54 -14.97
CA PRO A 65 2.19 6.41 -15.39
C PRO A 65 3.53 5.85 -14.89
N LEU A 66 4.03 4.82 -15.55
CA LEU A 66 5.24 4.12 -15.13
C LEU A 66 6.49 4.93 -15.48
N PHE A 67 7.35 5.15 -14.49
CA PHE A 67 8.67 5.75 -14.67
C PHE A 67 9.72 5.02 -13.83
N ARG A 68 10.97 5.09 -14.28
CA ARG A 68 12.11 4.62 -13.50
C ARG A 68 12.46 5.72 -12.51
N LEU A 69 12.64 5.37 -11.23
CA LEU A 69 12.95 6.35 -10.19
C LEU A 69 14.41 6.79 -10.30
N ASN A 70 15.28 5.84 -10.65
CA ASN A 70 16.71 6.06 -10.79
C ASN A 70 17.25 5.38 -12.06
N ASP A 71 18.34 5.92 -12.60
CA ASP A 71 18.98 5.45 -13.85
C ASP A 71 19.46 3.99 -13.79
N GLY A 72 19.72 3.47 -12.59
CA GLY A 72 20.21 2.11 -12.36
C GLY A 72 19.14 1.09 -11.98
N ASP A 73 17.86 1.48 -11.84
CA ASP A 73 16.79 0.56 -11.40
C ASP A 73 16.52 -0.56 -12.43
N GLY A 74 16.24 -1.79 -12.00
CA GLY A 74 16.02 -2.94 -12.89
C GLY A 74 14.86 -2.79 -13.88
N GLY A 75 13.88 -1.93 -13.55
CA GLY A 75 12.70 -1.66 -14.35
C GLY A 75 11.92 -0.45 -13.84
N PHE A 76 10.65 -0.37 -14.23
CA PHE A 76 9.72 0.60 -13.65
C PHE A 76 9.30 0.15 -12.26
N TYR A 77 9.15 1.10 -11.34
CA TYR A 77 8.78 0.80 -9.96
C TYR A 77 7.51 1.52 -9.55
N LEU A 78 6.61 0.76 -8.95
CA LEU A 78 5.53 1.27 -8.13
C LEU A 78 6.12 1.55 -6.74
N ASP A 79 6.40 2.82 -6.47
CA ASP A 79 6.95 3.26 -5.19
C ASP A 79 5.83 3.74 -4.25
N LYS A 80 6.05 3.58 -2.94
CA LYS A 80 5.14 4.03 -1.87
C LYS A 80 3.69 3.51 -1.98
N ALA A 81 3.50 2.37 -2.62
CA ALA A 81 2.19 1.75 -2.72
C ALA A 81 1.78 1.16 -1.36
N CYS A 82 0.53 1.40 -0.96
CA CYS A 82 -0.02 0.72 0.21
C CYS A 82 -0.56 -0.64 -0.21
N VAL A 83 0.05 -1.72 0.28
CA VAL A 83 -0.35 -3.10 0.02
C VAL A 83 -1.11 -3.64 1.22
N VAL A 84 -2.34 -4.08 0.96
CA VAL A 84 -3.28 -4.65 1.90
C VAL A 84 -3.22 -6.17 1.84
N SER A 85 -3.09 -6.81 2.99
CA SER A 85 -3.17 -8.27 3.14
C SER A 85 -3.86 -8.65 4.45
N ARG A 86 -4.40 -9.86 4.54
CA ARG A 86 -4.99 -10.41 5.77
C ARG A 86 -4.25 -11.67 6.20
N ASP A 87 -4.21 -11.91 7.51
CA ASP A 87 -3.76 -13.18 8.06
C ASP A 87 -4.61 -14.33 7.49
N PRO A 88 -4.04 -15.28 6.72
CA PRO A 88 -4.82 -16.35 6.12
C PRO A 88 -5.42 -17.30 7.17
N LEU A 89 -4.93 -17.27 8.42
CA LEU A 89 -5.43 -18.07 9.55
C LEU A 89 -6.50 -17.32 10.37
N ASP A 90 -6.72 -16.02 10.14
CA ASP A 90 -7.64 -15.18 10.92
C ASP A 90 -8.24 -14.06 10.05
N LYS A 91 -8.84 -14.46 8.91
CA LYS A 91 -9.25 -13.54 7.81
C LYS A 91 -10.37 -12.55 8.17
N ASP A 92 -11.09 -12.81 9.26
CA ASP A 92 -12.19 -11.96 9.73
C ASP A 92 -11.74 -10.97 10.82
N ASN A 93 -10.50 -11.09 11.30
CA ASN A 93 -9.94 -10.17 12.28
C ASN A 93 -9.45 -8.89 11.62
N PHE A 94 -10.24 -7.82 11.77
CA PHE A 94 -9.94 -6.51 11.21
C PHE A 94 -8.57 -5.97 11.66
N GLY A 95 -8.19 -6.17 12.92
CA GLY A 95 -6.91 -5.70 13.47
C GLY A 95 -5.68 -6.40 12.89
N LYS A 96 -5.86 -7.55 12.22
CA LYS A 96 -4.80 -8.30 11.52
C LYS A 96 -4.82 -8.11 10.01
N GLN A 97 -5.63 -7.18 9.51
CA GLN A 97 -5.47 -6.71 8.15
C GLN A 97 -4.36 -5.66 8.11
N ASN A 98 -3.22 -6.03 7.53
CA ASN A 98 -2.07 -5.16 7.38
C ASN A 98 -2.28 -4.21 6.20
N VAL A 99 -1.94 -2.94 6.38
CA VAL A 99 -1.62 -2.00 5.31
C VAL A 99 -0.15 -1.62 5.40
N GLY A 100 0.69 -2.07 4.46
CA GLY A 100 2.13 -1.75 4.50
C GLY A 100 2.60 -1.03 3.25
N ILE A 101 3.68 -0.26 3.34
CA ILE A 101 4.34 0.33 2.18
C ILE A 101 5.39 -0.61 1.61
N TYR A 102 5.26 -0.87 0.30
CA TYR A 102 6.22 -1.69 -0.43
C TYR A 102 6.54 -1.07 -1.78
N ARG A 103 7.79 -1.26 -2.22
CA ARG A 103 8.15 -1.08 -3.62
C ARG A 103 7.79 -2.34 -4.40
N MET A 104 7.39 -2.15 -5.66
CA MET A 104 7.15 -3.27 -6.57
C MET A 104 7.69 -2.95 -7.96
N GLU A 105 8.51 -3.86 -8.50
CA GLU A 105 8.98 -3.76 -9.88
C GLU A 105 7.88 -4.20 -10.85
N VAL A 106 7.60 -3.44 -11.90
CA VAL A 106 6.67 -3.84 -12.95
C VAL A 106 7.39 -4.75 -13.95
N LYS A 107 7.00 -6.02 -13.96
CA LYS A 107 7.68 -7.09 -14.73
C LYS A 107 6.92 -7.56 -15.95
N GLY A 108 5.70 -7.07 -16.17
CA GLY A 108 4.86 -7.44 -17.29
C GLY A 108 3.46 -6.83 -17.19
N LYS A 109 2.63 -7.09 -18.20
CA LYS A 109 1.29 -6.49 -18.33
C LYS A 109 0.42 -6.62 -17.09
N ARG A 110 0.56 -7.71 -16.33
CA ARG A 110 -0.17 -8.00 -15.08
C ARG A 110 0.73 -8.63 -14.01
N LYS A 111 2.03 -8.37 -14.08
CA LYS A 111 3.03 -9.02 -13.21
C LYS A 111 3.89 -8.00 -12.50
N LEU A 112 4.03 -8.14 -11.18
CA LEU A 112 4.96 -7.37 -10.37
C LEU A 112 5.97 -8.28 -9.64
N GLY A 113 7.12 -7.73 -9.28
CA GLY A 113 8.01 -8.27 -8.26
C GLY A 113 7.84 -7.51 -6.96
N LEU A 114 7.62 -8.21 -5.84
CA LEU A 114 7.48 -7.61 -4.51
C LEU A 114 8.52 -8.20 -3.55
N GLN A 115 9.15 -7.35 -2.75
CA GLN A 115 10.04 -7.77 -1.67
C GLN A 115 9.29 -7.74 -0.33
N PRO A 116 8.91 -8.91 0.24
CA PRO A 116 8.36 -8.98 1.58
C PRO A 116 9.51 -9.14 2.58
N VAL A 117 9.87 -8.07 3.28
CA VAL A 117 10.90 -8.14 4.33
C VAL A 117 10.35 -9.01 5.48
N PRO A 118 11.08 -10.02 5.99
CA PRO A 118 10.55 -10.98 6.97
C PRO A 118 9.97 -10.41 8.26
N MET A 119 10.35 -9.18 8.62
CA MET A 119 9.86 -8.48 9.82
C MET A 119 8.51 -7.79 9.61
N HIS A 120 8.00 -7.72 8.37
CA HIS A 120 6.74 -7.06 8.05
C HIS A 120 5.60 -8.08 8.01
N ASP A 121 4.38 -7.66 8.37
CA ASP A 121 3.24 -8.56 8.50
C ASP A 121 2.88 -9.26 7.19
N ILE A 122 3.06 -8.62 6.03
CA ILE A 122 2.85 -9.29 4.73
C ILE A 122 3.74 -10.54 4.56
N ALA A 123 4.95 -10.54 5.11
CA ALA A 123 5.86 -11.67 5.02
C ALA A 123 5.39 -12.81 5.93
N LEU A 124 4.84 -12.48 7.10
CA LEU A 124 4.20 -13.44 8.01
C LEU A 124 2.93 -14.03 7.38
N HIS A 125 2.08 -13.20 6.77
CA HIS A 125 0.89 -13.64 6.04
C HIS A 125 1.25 -14.56 4.88
N LEU A 126 2.26 -14.18 4.09
CA LEU A 126 2.74 -14.98 2.97
C LEU A 126 3.30 -16.32 3.44
N HIS A 127 4.11 -16.32 4.50
CA HIS A 127 4.67 -17.55 5.05
C HIS A 127 3.57 -18.54 5.44
N LYS A 128 2.55 -18.09 6.18
CA LYS A 128 1.38 -18.91 6.56
C LYS A 128 0.59 -19.42 5.35
N ALA A 129 0.42 -18.60 4.31
CA ALA A 129 -0.23 -19.03 3.07
C ALA A 129 0.61 -20.11 2.34
N GLU A 130 1.92 -19.92 2.25
CA GLU A 130 2.84 -20.86 1.61
C GLU A 130 2.93 -22.19 2.37
N GLU A 131 2.84 -22.19 3.70
CA GLU A 131 2.76 -23.42 4.52
C GLU A 131 1.53 -24.25 4.16
N ARG A 132 0.44 -23.60 3.76
CA ARG A 132 -0.81 -24.23 3.31
C ARG A 132 -0.82 -24.57 1.82
N GLY A 133 0.22 -24.19 1.08
CA GLY A 133 0.27 -24.33 -0.38
C GLY A 133 -0.70 -23.40 -1.11
N GLU A 134 -1.04 -22.27 -0.48
CA GLU A 134 -1.96 -21.25 -1.02
C GLU A 134 -1.17 -20.02 -1.51
N ASP A 135 -1.76 -19.32 -2.48
CA ASP A 135 -1.37 -17.95 -2.82
C ASP A 135 -1.89 -16.98 -1.73
N LEU A 136 -1.22 -15.83 -1.57
CA LEU A 136 -1.70 -14.78 -0.65
C LEU A 136 -2.48 -13.71 -1.42
N PRO A 137 -3.80 -13.54 -1.20
CA PRO A 137 -4.55 -12.43 -1.77
C PRO A 137 -4.03 -11.09 -1.27
N ILE A 138 -3.91 -10.12 -2.17
CA ILE A 138 -3.50 -8.74 -1.86
C ILE A 138 -4.32 -7.72 -2.64
N ALA A 139 -4.45 -6.52 -2.07
CA ALA A 139 -4.87 -5.33 -2.79
C ALA A 139 -3.75 -4.27 -2.70
N ILE A 140 -3.48 -3.56 -3.78
CA ILE A 140 -2.46 -2.52 -3.88
C ILE A 140 -3.17 -1.22 -4.21
N THR A 141 -2.93 -0.17 -3.43
CA THR A 141 -3.67 1.10 -3.52
C THR A 141 -2.73 2.26 -3.78
N PHE A 142 -3.16 3.17 -4.65
CA PHE A 142 -2.42 4.36 -5.10
C PHE A 142 -3.27 5.62 -4.98
N GLY A 143 -2.60 6.79 -4.99
CA GLY A 143 -3.29 8.08 -4.84
C GLY A 143 -3.97 8.22 -3.49
N ASN A 144 -3.42 7.55 -2.47
CA ASN A 144 -4.01 7.50 -1.15
C ASN A 144 -3.89 8.83 -0.41
N ASP A 145 -4.76 9.03 0.57
CA ASP A 145 -4.61 10.05 1.60
C ASP A 145 -3.21 9.93 2.28
N PRO A 146 -2.48 11.04 2.49
CA PRO A 146 -1.13 10.98 3.04
C PRO A 146 -1.02 10.30 4.42
N ILE A 147 -2.09 10.32 5.24
CA ILE A 147 -2.06 9.69 6.57
C ILE A 147 -1.99 8.17 6.46
N ILE A 148 -2.74 7.52 5.56
CA ILE A 148 -2.65 6.05 5.45
C ILE A 148 -1.30 5.62 4.88
N THR A 149 -0.70 6.43 4.00
CA THR A 149 0.68 6.21 3.54
C THR A 149 1.65 6.33 4.73
N LEU A 150 1.50 7.34 5.59
CA LEU A 150 2.33 7.44 6.80
C LEU A 150 2.13 6.22 7.73
N MET A 151 0.89 5.77 7.90
CA MET A 151 0.58 4.61 8.75
C MET A 151 1.10 3.30 8.18
N GLY A 152 1.07 3.10 6.86
CA GLY A 152 1.66 1.92 6.25
C GLY A 152 3.19 1.85 6.32
N ALA A 153 3.86 2.94 6.72
CA ALA A 153 5.29 2.94 7.06
C ALA A 153 5.55 2.87 8.58
N THR A 154 4.51 2.84 9.41
CA THR A 154 4.61 2.89 10.87
C THR A 154 4.59 1.47 11.44
N PRO A 155 5.52 1.11 12.34
CA PRO A 155 5.57 -0.23 12.92
C PRO A 155 4.53 -0.36 14.06
N LEU A 156 3.26 -0.53 13.69
CA LEU A 156 2.20 -0.90 14.63
C LEU A 156 2.37 -2.36 15.07
N LYS A 157 1.67 -2.76 16.13
CA LYS A 157 1.62 -4.18 16.52
C LYS A 157 0.79 -4.96 15.51
N TYR A 158 1.08 -6.26 15.39
CA TYR A 158 0.43 -7.19 14.46
C TYR A 158 -1.12 -7.24 14.56
N ASP A 159 -1.68 -6.85 15.70
CA ASP A 159 -3.12 -6.83 15.96
C ASP A 159 -3.72 -5.40 16.04
N GLN A 160 -2.97 -4.40 15.57
CA GLN A 160 -3.40 -3.00 15.51
C GLN A 160 -3.60 -2.56 14.06
N SER A 161 -4.77 -2.01 13.75
CA SER A 161 -5.09 -1.57 12.39
C SER A 161 -4.48 -0.21 12.05
N GLU A 162 -3.82 -0.12 10.89
CA GLU A 162 -3.39 1.16 10.33
C GLU A 162 -4.56 2.10 10.04
N TYR A 163 -5.75 1.57 9.71
CA TYR A 163 -6.94 2.38 9.49
C TYR A 163 -7.47 3.02 10.77
N GLU A 164 -7.40 2.29 11.89
CA GLU A 164 -7.80 2.82 13.20
C GLU A 164 -6.83 3.90 13.68
N MET A 165 -5.52 3.69 13.48
CA MET A 165 -4.51 4.69 13.78
C MET A 165 -4.62 5.90 12.83
N ALA A 166 -4.89 5.67 11.55
CA ALA A 166 -5.15 6.76 10.61
C ALA A 166 -6.37 7.58 11.04
N GLY A 167 -7.42 6.94 11.58
CA GLY A 167 -8.56 7.63 12.17
C GLY A 167 -8.17 8.49 13.38
N ALA A 168 -7.30 7.98 14.26
CA ALA A 168 -6.77 8.71 15.40
C ALA A 168 -5.98 9.95 14.97
N LEU A 169 -5.07 9.81 14.00
CA LEU A 169 -4.28 10.92 13.45
C LEU A 169 -5.09 11.95 12.66
N ARG A 170 -6.21 11.54 12.07
CA ARG A 170 -7.16 12.44 11.40
C ARG A 170 -8.17 13.07 12.36
N GLU A 171 -8.20 12.63 13.61
CA GLU A 171 -9.23 12.97 14.61
C GLU A 171 -10.66 12.74 14.09
N SER A 172 -10.82 11.81 13.16
CA SER A 172 -12.07 11.45 12.50
C SER A 172 -11.96 10.05 11.89
N PRO A 173 -13.04 9.26 11.84
CA PRO A 173 -13.04 7.93 11.23
C PRO A 173 -12.39 7.91 9.84
N TYR A 174 -11.44 6.99 9.63
CA TYR A 174 -10.82 6.83 8.33
C TYR A 174 -11.82 6.17 7.35
N PRO A 175 -12.06 6.75 6.16
CA PRO A 175 -13.02 6.19 5.21
C PRO A 175 -12.41 5.00 4.44
N ILE A 176 -13.05 3.84 4.54
CA ILE A 176 -12.68 2.61 3.85
C ILE A 176 -13.80 2.12 2.93
N ALA A 177 -13.44 1.37 1.89
CA ALA A 177 -14.36 0.68 1.00
C ALA A 177 -13.94 -0.79 0.88
N THR A 178 -14.84 -1.63 0.37
CA THR A 178 -14.56 -3.06 0.14
C THR A 178 -14.10 -3.27 -1.29
N ALA A 179 -12.91 -3.83 -1.45
CA ALA A 179 -12.33 -4.16 -2.75
C ALA A 179 -13.11 -5.34 -3.39
N PRO A 180 -13.57 -5.21 -4.64
CA PRO A 180 -14.55 -6.14 -5.22
C PRO A 180 -14.04 -7.57 -5.48
N LEU A 181 -12.74 -7.78 -5.71
CA LEU A 181 -12.20 -9.12 -5.96
C LEU A 181 -11.78 -9.83 -4.65
N THR A 182 -11.05 -9.12 -3.80
CA THR A 182 -10.44 -9.67 -2.57
C THR A 182 -11.35 -9.60 -1.35
N GLY A 183 -12.35 -8.71 -1.36
CA GLY A 183 -13.19 -8.42 -0.19
C GLY A 183 -12.45 -7.67 0.93
N PHE A 184 -11.26 -7.15 0.66
CA PHE A 184 -10.44 -6.43 1.64
C PHE A 184 -10.94 -5.02 1.88
N ASP A 185 -10.60 -4.48 3.05
CA ASP A 185 -10.83 -3.07 3.33
C ASP A 185 -9.68 -2.23 2.78
N VAL A 186 -10.01 -1.35 1.83
CA VAL A 186 -9.08 -0.49 1.10
C VAL A 186 -9.44 0.99 1.33
N PRO A 187 -8.52 1.94 1.15
CA PRO A 187 -8.83 3.35 1.29
C PRO A 187 -9.94 3.77 0.31
N TRP A 188 -11.02 4.36 0.82
CA TRP A 188 -12.15 4.78 -0.02
C TRP A 188 -11.74 5.80 -1.07
N GLY A 189 -10.81 6.70 -0.73
CA GLY A 189 -10.34 7.78 -1.59
C GLY A 189 -9.12 7.44 -2.45
N SER A 190 -8.81 6.16 -2.69
CA SER A 190 -7.73 5.78 -3.61
C SER A 190 -8.02 6.27 -5.04
N GLU A 191 -6.99 6.55 -5.84
CA GLU A 191 -7.15 6.84 -7.27
C GLU A 191 -7.14 5.54 -8.11
N VAL A 192 -6.31 4.58 -7.72
CA VAL A 192 -6.18 3.28 -8.39
C VAL A 192 -6.04 2.16 -7.36
N ILE A 193 -6.69 1.03 -7.64
CA ILE A 193 -6.58 -0.22 -6.88
C ILE A 193 -6.23 -1.35 -7.84
N LEU A 194 -5.19 -2.12 -7.51
CA LEU A 194 -4.85 -3.37 -8.16
C LEU A 194 -5.16 -4.52 -7.20
N GLU A 195 -5.87 -5.53 -7.65
CA GLU A 195 -6.21 -6.71 -6.86
C GLU A 195 -5.67 -7.97 -7.53
N GLY A 196 -5.21 -8.91 -6.70
CA GLY A 196 -4.67 -10.17 -7.18
C GLY A 196 -4.02 -10.96 -6.06
N VAL A 197 -2.91 -11.61 -6.37
CA VAL A 197 -2.24 -12.49 -5.42
C VAL A 197 -0.72 -12.36 -5.48
N ILE A 198 -0.06 -12.59 -4.34
CA ILE A 198 1.32 -13.06 -4.32
C ILE A 198 1.29 -14.57 -4.61
N GLU A 199 1.93 -14.99 -5.71
CA GLU A 199 2.00 -16.39 -6.11
C GLU A 199 2.91 -17.16 -5.14
N GLY A 200 2.31 -18.10 -4.41
CA GLY A 200 2.97 -18.87 -3.37
C GLY A 200 4.13 -19.70 -3.92
N ARG A 201 5.26 -19.70 -3.20
CA ARG A 201 6.49 -20.45 -3.51
C ARG A 201 7.12 -20.13 -4.88
N LYS A 202 6.60 -19.13 -5.59
CA LYS A 202 7.16 -18.65 -6.85
C LYS A 202 8.05 -17.45 -6.59
N ARG A 203 9.25 -17.46 -7.18
CA ARG A 203 10.21 -16.37 -7.07
C ARG A 203 10.84 -16.09 -8.43
N GLU A 204 11.10 -14.83 -8.70
CA GLU A 204 11.84 -14.38 -9.88
C GLU A 204 12.81 -13.26 -9.47
N ILE A 205 13.84 -13.00 -10.28
CA ILE A 205 14.76 -11.88 -10.04
C ILE A 205 13.98 -10.55 -10.07
N GLU A 206 14.19 -9.72 -9.06
CA GLU A 206 13.72 -8.34 -8.93
C GLU A 206 14.90 -7.46 -8.53
N GLY A 207 14.93 -6.21 -8.97
CA GLY A 207 16.04 -5.29 -8.76
C GLY A 207 17.08 -5.33 -9.89
N PRO A 208 18.15 -4.52 -9.81
CA PRO A 208 18.54 -3.66 -8.68
C PRO A 208 17.60 -2.48 -8.42
N PHE A 209 17.65 -1.91 -7.21
CA PHE A 209 16.83 -0.74 -6.84
C PHE A 209 17.60 0.24 -5.96
N GLY A 210 17.40 1.55 -6.17
CA GLY A 210 17.96 2.60 -5.31
C GLY A 210 17.33 2.62 -3.91
N GLU A 211 18.08 2.21 -2.88
CA GLU A 211 17.58 2.08 -1.50
C GLU A 211 17.62 3.39 -0.71
N PHE A 212 16.83 3.43 0.38
CA PHE A 212 16.79 4.55 1.32
C PHE A 212 18.16 4.87 1.97
N THR A 213 19.10 3.93 1.94
CA THR A 213 20.49 4.12 2.44
C THR A 213 21.37 4.90 1.47
N GLY A 214 20.86 5.30 0.30
CA GLY A 214 21.61 6.02 -0.74
C GLY A 214 22.46 5.12 -1.64
N HIS A 215 22.24 3.81 -1.64
CA HIS A 215 22.99 2.83 -2.44
C HIS A 215 22.03 1.92 -3.21
N TYR A 216 22.50 1.30 -4.29
CA TYR A 216 21.72 0.27 -4.97
C TYR A 216 21.80 -1.06 -4.23
N SER A 217 20.63 -1.69 -4.03
CA SER A 217 20.59 -3.13 -3.80
C SER A 217 20.79 -3.88 -5.11
N GLY A 218 21.38 -5.06 -5.05
CA GLY A 218 21.49 -5.95 -6.21
C GLY A 218 20.18 -6.71 -6.49
N GLY A 219 20.12 -7.37 -7.64
CA GLY A 219 19.00 -8.23 -7.98
C GLY A 219 18.91 -9.48 -7.08
N ARG A 220 17.69 -9.84 -6.67
CA ARG A 220 17.43 -11.00 -5.81
C ARG A 220 16.14 -11.72 -6.23
N ASN A 221 16.04 -13.00 -5.91
CA ASN A 221 14.80 -13.75 -6.11
C ASN A 221 13.74 -13.27 -5.10
N MET A 222 12.74 -12.56 -5.63
CA MET A 222 11.64 -11.96 -4.88
C MET A 222 10.30 -12.56 -5.30
N THR A 223 9.26 -12.25 -4.54
CA THR A 223 7.92 -12.79 -4.80
C THR A 223 7.34 -12.26 -6.10
N VAL A 224 6.57 -13.11 -6.77
CA VAL A 224 5.83 -12.72 -7.98
C VAL A 224 4.41 -12.37 -7.57
N VAL A 225 3.94 -11.20 -8.01
CA VAL A 225 2.55 -10.79 -7.87
C VAL A 225 1.88 -10.90 -9.22
N ARG A 226 0.70 -11.52 -9.24
CA ARG A 226 -0.19 -11.53 -10.40
C ARG A 226 -1.36 -10.61 -10.12
N ILE A 227 -1.60 -9.67 -11.01
CA ILE A 227 -2.78 -8.79 -10.97
C ILE A 227 -3.90 -9.45 -11.77
N ASP A 228 -5.08 -9.47 -11.16
CA ASP A 228 -6.28 -10.11 -11.69
C ASP A 228 -7.43 -9.11 -11.91
N LYS A 229 -7.42 -7.97 -11.20
CA LYS A 229 -8.35 -6.84 -11.44
C LYS A 229 -7.66 -5.50 -11.19
N VAL A 230 -8.01 -4.50 -11.98
CA VAL A 230 -7.64 -3.09 -11.78
C VAL A 230 -8.91 -2.25 -11.72
N SER A 231 -9.01 -1.36 -10.74
CA SER A 231 -10.09 -0.38 -10.61
C SER A 231 -9.49 1.02 -10.46
N TYR A 232 -10.01 2.03 -11.16
CA TYR A 232 -9.46 3.40 -11.13
C TYR A 232 -10.51 4.48 -11.40
N SER A 233 -10.28 5.67 -10.83
CA SER A 233 -11.07 6.88 -11.13
C SER A 233 -10.73 7.39 -12.54
N GLN A 234 -11.60 8.20 -13.17
CA GLN A 234 -11.43 8.68 -14.56
C GLN A 234 -9.98 8.93 -15.01
N GLN A 235 -9.72 8.48 -16.24
CA GLN A 235 -8.44 8.45 -16.94
C GLN A 235 -7.57 9.69 -16.62
N THR A 236 -6.45 9.45 -15.95
CA THR A 236 -5.40 10.45 -15.81
C THR A 236 -4.76 10.65 -17.19
N ASP A 237 -5.29 11.62 -17.95
CA ASP A 237 -4.58 12.17 -19.09
C ASP A 237 -3.26 12.77 -18.57
N PHE A 238 -2.16 12.03 -18.75
CA PHE A 238 -0.80 12.49 -18.48
C PHE A 238 -0.16 13.08 -19.73
#